data_AF-A0A2E7ADK6-F1
#
_entry.id   AF-A0A2E7ADK6-F1
#
_cell.length_a   1.000
_cell.length_b   1.000
_cell.length_c   1.000
_cell.angle_alpha   90.00
_cell.angle_beta   90.00
_cell.angle_gamma   90.00
#
_symmetry.space_group_name_H-M   'P 1'
#
loop_
_entity.id
_entity.type
_entity.pdbx_description
1 polymer ?
#
loop_
_entity_poly.entity_id
_entity_poly.type
_entity_poly.pdbx_seq_one_letter_code
_entity_poly.pdbx_strand_id
1 'polypeptide(L)'
;MFLLYRTPSGMQLAQQQALRDVSLSIDEVFRSSDPLNLLQQAWEKGEASAEESTHLLAPVGSQEVWAAGVTYYRSRTARMEESEQAGGDRFYDLVYDAERPELFFKATARRIQNPGDPVGIRCDSTWNVPEPELTLAINREGQVFGATVGNDMSSRSIEGENPLYLPQAKVYSGSASLGPCLLVGSLPGPESEISLRISRGGEEAFRGTTTLSQLKRSYEELAGFLFRENDFPDGALLMTGTGIVPNHPFTLQADDIIRISISGIGTLENTVAMASDIPPSGQR
;
A
#
# COMPACT_ATOMS: atom_id res chain seq x y z
N MET A 1 17.65 10.79 5.30
CA MET A 1 16.44 9.96 5.49
C MET A 1 15.46 10.73 6.34
N PHE A 2 14.19 10.71 5.97
CA PHE A 2 13.10 11.33 6.72
C PHE A 2 11.90 10.39 6.78
N LEU A 3 11.14 10.45 7.86
CA LEU A 3 9.77 9.95 7.92
C LEU A 3 8.83 11.15 7.87
N LEU A 4 7.97 11.19 6.86
CA LEU A 4 7.02 12.27 6.64
C LEU A 4 5.63 11.80 7.05
N TYR A 5 5.08 12.41 8.09
CA TYR A 5 3.77 12.14 8.63
C TYR A 5 2.80 13.21 8.16
N ARG A 6 1.63 12.79 7.70
CA ARG A 6 0.52 13.68 7.38
C ARG A 6 -0.46 13.64 8.55
N THR A 7 -0.90 14.80 9.01
CA THR A 7 -1.81 14.93 10.15
C THR A 7 -2.95 15.88 9.76
N PRO A 8 -4.06 15.92 10.53
CA PRO A 8 -5.10 16.92 10.32
C PRO A 8 -4.62 18.37 10.49
N SER A 9 -3.55 18.60 11.26
CA SER A 9 -2.99 19.93 11.53
C SER A 9 -1.87 20.35 10.56
N GLY A 10 -1.35 19.44 9.74
CA GLY A 10 -0.29 19.74 8.79
C GLY A 10 0.61 18.53 8.50
N MET A 11 1.88 18.81 8.17
CA MET A 11 2.89 17.79 7.95
C MET A 11 3.91 17.83 9.08
N GLN A 12 4.36 16.66 9.52
CA GLN A 12 5.46 16.51 10.46
C GLN A 12 6.58 15.72 9.80
N LEU A 13 7.82 16.19 9.92
CA LEU A 13 9.00 15.43 9.56
C LEU A 13 9.65 14.87 10.81
N ALA A 14 10.02 13.60 10.76
CA ALA A 14 10.90 12.99 11.75
C ALA A 14 12.25 12.63 11.13
N GLN A 15 13.31 12.92 11.87
CA GLN A 15 14.67 12.51 11.57
C GLN A 15 15.39 12.19 12.88
N GLN A 16 15.94 10.98 12.98
CA GLN A 16 16.56 10.46 14.21
C GLN A 16 15.57 10.51 15.39
N GLN A 17 15.84 11.30 16.42
CA GLN A 17 15.00 11.48 17.61
C GLN A 17 14.28 12.83 17.65
N ALA A 18 14.32 13.58 16.55
CA ALA A 18 13.68 14.89 16.46
C ALA A 18 12.46 14.85 15.52
N LEU A 19 11.44 15.60 15.91
CA LEU A 19 10.21 15.80 15.16
C LEU A 19 10.04 17.31 14.92
N ARG A 20 9.63 17.69 13.70
CA ARG A 20 9.39 19.08 13.32
C ARG A 20 8.10 19.25 12.54
N ASP A 21 7.35 20.28 12.89
CA ASP A 21 6.20 20.73 12.13
C ASP A 21 6.70 21.56 10.95
N VAL A 22 6.22 21.24 9.76
CA VAL A 22 6.73 21.83 8.52
C VAL A 22 5.61 22.32 7.63
N SER A 23 5.86 23.46 6.98
CA SER A 23 4.94 24.04 6.00
C SER A 23 5.27 23.49 4.62
N LEU A 24 4.68 22.33 4.29
CA LEU A 24 4.71 21.71 2.96
C LEU A 24 3.45 20.87 2.75
N SER A 25 3.04 20.69 1.51
CA SER A 25 2.00 19.72 1.14
C SER A 25 2.60 18.45 0.58
N ILE A 26 1.93 17.31 0.77
CA ILE A 26 2.37 16.04 0.20
C ILE A 26 2.51 16.11 -1.33
N ASP A 27 1.62 16.85 -2.00
CA ASP A 27 1.69 17.06 -3.45
C ASP A 27 2.97 17.78 -3.88
N GLU A 28 3.44 18.77 -3.12
CA GLU A 28 4.72 19.43 -3.41
C GLU A 28 5.90 18.44 -3.37
N VAL A 29 5.84 17.44 -2.49
CA VAL A 29 6.87 16.39 -2.42
C VAL A 29 6.86 15.53 -3.67
N PHE A 30 5.70 14.99 -4.07
CA PHE A 30 5.58 14.17 -5.28
C PHE A 30 5.83 14.94 -6.57
N ARG A 31 5.59 16.25 -6.54
CA ARG A 31 5.87 17.17 -7.64
C ARG A 31 7.33 17.62 -7.70
N SER A 32 8.16 17.33 -6.70
CA SER A 32 9.57 17.73 -6.72
C SER A 32 10.41 16.79 -7.58
N SER A 33 11.31 17.35 -8.39
CA SER A 33 12.38 16.60 -9.06
C SER A 33 13.48 16.17 -8.07
N ASP A 34 13.53 16.77 -6.88
CA ASP A 34 14.42 16.40 -5.78
C ASP A 34 13.64 16.45 -4.44
N PRO A 35 12.85 15.41 -4.14
CA PRO A 35 12.04 15.38 -2.92
C PRO A 35 12.88 15.41 -1.64
N LEU A 36 14.06 14.78 -1.64
CA LEU A 36 14.90 14.70 -0.45
C LEU A 36 15.46 16.08 -0.06
N ASN A 37 15.96 16.85 -1.04
CA ASN A 37 16.42 18.22 -0.78
C ASN A 37 15.27 19.15 -0.37
N LEU A 38 14.07 18.99 -0.96
CA LEU A 38 12.89 19.74 -0.53
C LEU A 38 12.57 19.48 0.95
N LEU A 39 12.60 18.22 1.39
CA LEU A 39 12.38 17.87 2.79
C LEU A 39 13.50 18.40 3.71
N GLN A 40 14.76 18.40 3.26
CA GLN A 40 15.87 18.99 4.00
C GLN A 40 15.66 20.50 4.25
N GLN A 41 15.24 21.24 3.22
CA GLN A 41 14.94 22.66 3.34
C GLN A 41 13.73 22.93 4.25
N ALA A 42 12.70 22.09 4.16
CA ALA A 42 11.54 22.16 5.03
C ALA A 42 11.91 21.88 6.50
N TRP A 43 12.76 20.88 6.73
CA TRP A 43 13.28 20.54 8.05
C TRP A 43 14.03 21.70 8.71
N GLU A 44 14.92 22.36 7.98
CA GLU A 44 15.71 23.49 8.49
C GLU A 44 14.84 24.69 8.90
N LYS A 45 13.74 24.91 8.18
CA LYS A 45 12.77 25.98 8.46
C LYS A 45 11.67 25.57 9.45
N GLY A 46 11.50 24.28 9.70
CA GLY A 46 10.47 23.72 10.56
C GLY A 46 10.68 24.05 12.04
N GLU A 47 9.57 24.10 12.77
CA GLU A 47 9.55 24.32 14.21
C GLU A 47 9.57 22.98 14.94
N ALA A 48 10.18 22.92 16.12
CA ALA A 48 10.18 21.69 16.91
C ALA A 48 8.76 21.31 17.33
N SER A 49 8.33 20.10 16.99
CA SER A 49 7.02 19.58 17.41
C SER A 49 7.09 19.13 18.86
N ALA A 50 6.09 19.46 19.66
CA ALA A 50 6.04 19.05 21.07
C ALA A 50 5.69 17.56 21.22
N GLU A 51 4.83 17.02 20.35
CA GLU A 51 4.31 15.65 20.44
C GLU A 51 4.09 15.03 19.04
N GLU A 52 4.19 13.70 18.97
CA GLU A 52 3.76 12.92 17.81
C GLU A 52 2.23 12.95 17.70
N SER A 53 1.69 13.18 16.50
CA SER A 53 0.24 13.15 16.29
C SER A 53 -0.32 11.75 16.52
N THR A 54 -1.39 11.66 17.33
CA THR A 54 -2.14 10.42 17.54
C THR A 54 -3.05 10.06 16.37
N HIS A 55 -3.38 11.04 15.53
CA HIS A 55 -4.20 10.86 14.33
C HIS A 55 -3.38 11.15 13.09
N LEU A 56 -3.10 10.10 12.34
CA LEU A 56 -2.33 10.16 11.09
C LEU A 56 -3.27 10.06 9.91
N LEU A 57 -2.96 10.81 8.85
CA LEU A 57 -3.59 10.68 7.56
C LEU A 57 -2.68 9.86 6.64
N ALA A 58 -3.28 9.17 5.67
CA ALA A 58 -2.51 8.47 4.65
C ALA A 58 -1.58 9.45 3.91
N PRO A 59 -0.33 9.04 3.57
CA PRO A 59 0.65 9.87 2.87
C PRO A 59 0.34 9.99 1.37
N VAL A 60 -0.87 10.45 1.05
CA VAL A 60 -1.41 10.63 -0.29
C VAL A 60 -2.15 11.97 -0.36
N GLY A 61 -1.96 12.70 -1.45
CA GLY A 61 -2.65 13.95 -1.79
C GLY A 61 -3.51 13.75 -3.03
N SER A 62 -2.98 14.17 -4.17
CA SER A 62 -3.63 14.06 -5.49
C SER A 62 -3.21 12.82 -6.29
N GLN A 63 -2.28 12.02 -5.75
CA GLN A 63 -1.71 10.86 -6.45
C GLN A 63 -2.76 9.77 -6.71
N GLU A 64 -2.61 9.11 -7.84
CA GLU A 64 -3.22 7.81 -8.07
C GLU A 64 -2.44 6.71 -7.35
N VAL A 65 -3.16 5.67 -6.92
CA VAL A 65 -2.58 4.46 -6.34
C VAL A 65 -2.79 3.32 -7.32
N TRP A 66 -1.68 2.73 -7.74
CA TRP A 66 -1.58 1.56 -8.60
C TRP A 66 -0.99 0.40 -7.81
N ALA A 67 -1.12 -0.81 -8.34
CA ALA A 67 -0.56 -2.00 -7.74
C ALA A 67 0.01 -2.93 -8.81
N ALA A 68 1.03 -3.70 -8.43
CA ALA A 68 1.64 -4.74 -9.21
C ALA A 68 1.30 -6.11 -8.61
N GLY A 69 0.89 -7.05 -9.44
CA GLY A 69 0.61 -8.42 -8.99
C GLY A 69 1.64 -9.43 -9.50
N VAL A 70 1.58 -10.65 -8.94
CA VAL A 70 2.47 -11.77 -9.30
C VAL A 70 3.97 -11.44 -9.21
N THR A 71 4.37 -10.60 -8.25
CA THR A 71 5.76 -10.18 -8.08
C THR A 71 6.55 -11.06 -7.10
N TYR A 72 5.86 -11.91 -6.33
CA TYR A 72 6.41 -12.90 -5.41
C TYR A 72 6.01 -14.32 -5.83
N TYR A 73 6.90 -15.29 -5.60
CA TYR A 73 6.64 -16.70 -5.89
C TYR A 73 5.38 -17.25 -5.18
N ARG A 74 5.18 -16.88 -3.92
CA ARG A 74 4.02 -17.33 -3.13
C ARG A 74 2.69 -16.74 -3.62
N SER A 75 2.69 -15.49 -4.08
CA SER A 75 1.53 -14.84 -4.70
C SER A 75 1.11 -15.56 -5.99
N ARG A 76 2.09 -16.00 -6.80
CA ARG A 76 1.85 -16.84 -7.98
C ARG A 76 1.15 -18.14 -7.60
N THR A 77 1.69 -18.91 -6.65
CA THR A 77 1.12 -20.21 -6.28
C THR A 77 -0.32 -20.09 -5.75
N ALA A 78 -0.60 -19.12 -4.88
CA ALA A 78 -1.95 -18.91 -4.36
C ALA A 78 -2.97 -18.58 -5.48
N ARG A 79 -2.56 -17.76 -6.45
CA ARG A 79 -3.40 -17.40 -7.60
C ARG A 79 -3.65 -18.57 -8.55
N MET A 80 -2.70 -19.48 -8.69
CA MET A 80 -2.92 -20.72 -9.45
C MET A 80 -4.00 -21.55 -8.79
N GLU A 81 -3.87 -21.84 -7.49
CA GLU A 81 -4.84 -22.62 -6.71
C GLU A 81 -6.25 -22.00 -6.77
N GLU A 82 -6.34 -20.67 -6.72
CA GLU A 82 -7.59 -19.90 -6.84
C GLU A 82 -8.30 -20.04 -8.18
N SER A 83 -7.53 -20.13 -9.27
CA SER A 83 -8.05 -19.97 -10.63
C SER A 83 -7.94 -21.25 -11.48
N GLU A 84 -7.53 -22.37 -10.87
CA GLU A 84 -7.45 -23.71 -11.49
C GLU A 84 -8.74 -24.10 -12.20
N GLN A 85 -9.91 -23.81 -11.60
CA GLN A 85 -11.21 -24.14 -12.21
C GLN A 85 -11.61 -23.21 -13.35
N ALA A 86 -11.11 -21.97 -13.35
CA ALA A 86 -11.41 -20.94 -14.35
C ALA A 86 -10.41 -20.91 -15.52
N GLY A 87 -9.33 -21.72 -15.46
CA GLY A 87 -8.22 -21.67 -16.42
C GLY A 87 -7.36 -20.41 -16.30
N GLY A 88 -7.43 -19.72 -15.17
CA GLY A 88 -6.66 -18.51 -14.87
C GLY A 88 -5.19 -18.79 -14.50
N ASP A 89 -4.92 -20.01 -14.04
CA ASP A 89 -3.62 -20.53 -13.61
C ASP A 89 -2.52 -20.29 -14.65
N ARG A 90 -2.86 -20.51 -15.92
CA ARG A 90 -1.94 -20.36 -17.05
C ARG A 90 -1.52 -18.91 -17.28
N PHE A 91 -2.34 -17.92 -16.95
CA PHE A 91 -2.01 -16.51 -17.17
C PHE A 91 -1.05 -15.97 -16.09
N TYR A 92 -1.26 -16.34 -14.83
CA TYR A 92 -0.38 -15.91 -13.74
C TYR A 92 1.02 -16.54 -13.85
N ASP A 93 1.11 -17.77 -14.33
CA ASP A 93 2.37 -18.41 -14.69
C ASP A 93 3.12 -17.66 -15.78
N LEU A 94 2.42 -17.25 -16.84
CA LEU A 94 3.01 -16.52 -17.96
C LEU A 94 3.52 -15.14 -17.54
N VAL A 95 2.78 -14.42 -16.70
CA VAL A 95 3.16 -13.06 -16.23
C VAL A 95 4.40 -13.10 -15.35
N TYR A 96 4.56 -14.13 -14.51
CA TYR A 96 5.70 -14.22 -13.60
C TYR A 96 7.03 -14.14 -14.35
N ASP A 97 7.15 -14.83 -15.49
CA ASP A 97 8.37 -14.89 -16.31
C ASP A 97 8.35 -13.95 -17.52
N ALA A 98 7.25 -13.21 -17.76
CA ALA A 98 7.15 -12.25 -18.84
C ALA A 98 7.99 -10.98 -18.59
N GLU A 99 8.41 -10.31 -19.66
CA GLU A 99 9.05 -8.99 -19.55
C GLU A 99 8.08 -7.96 -18.93
N ARG A 100 6.81 -7.96 -19.35
CA ARG A 100 5.79 -7.03 -18.87
C ARG A 100 5.19 -7.53 -17.54
N PRO A 101 5.28 -6.76 -16.43
CA PRO A 101 4.60 -7.08 -15.19
C PRO A 101 3.09 -6.82 -15.28
N GLU A 102 2.31 -7.44 -14.39
CA GLU A 102 0.94 -7.03 -14.14
C GLU A 102 0.94 -5.69 -13.40
N LEU A 103 0.19 -4.72 -13.93
CA LEU A 103 -0.12 -3.46 -13.27
C LEU A 103 -1.63 -3.21 -13.36
N PHE A 104 -2.24 -2.77 -12.27
CA PHE A 104 -3.64 -2.40 -12.25
C PHE A 104 -3.87 -1.15 -11.38
N PHE A 105 -4.90 -0.40 -11.76
CA PHE A 105 -5.35 0.75 -10.97
C PHE A 105 -6.00 0.25 -9.68
N LYS A 106 -5.56 0.76 -8.53
CA LYS A 106 -6.10 0.36 -7.22
C LYS A 106 -7.09 1.38 -6.67
N ALA A 107 -6.71 2.65 -6.62
CA ALA A 107 -7.53 3.67 -6.01
C ALA A 107 -7.13 5.10 -6.38
N THR A 108 -8.13 5.97 -6.41
CA THR A 108 -7.94 7.42 -6.27
C THR A 108 -7.64 7.76 -4.81
N ALA A 109 -6.89 8.83 -4.53
CA ALA A 109 -6.61 9.30 -3.16
C ALA A 109 -7.81 9.30 -2.20
N ARG A 110 -8.98 9.80 -2.65
CA ARG A 110 -10.23 9.84 -1.85
C ARG A 110 -10.77 8.49 -1.36
N ARG A 111 -10.27 7.37 -1.89
CA ARG A 111 -10.66 6.00 -1.50
C ARG A 111 -9.68 5.35 -0.53
N ILE A 112 -8.52 5.96 -0.32
CA ILE A 112 -7.49 5.47 0.60
C ILE A 112 -7.94 5.71 2.03
N GLN A 113 -7.88 4.66 2.86
CA GLN A 113 -8.12 4.74 4.29
C GLN A 113 -6.85 5.22 5.00
N ASN A 114 -7.04 6.04 6.03
CA ASN A 114 -5.97 6.49 6.89
C ASN A 114 -5.53 5.37 7.85
N PRO A 115 -4.35 5.49 8.48
CA PRO A 115 -4.03 4.67 9.66
C PRO A 115 -5.14 4.79 10.73
N GLY A 116 -5.64 3.66 11.21
CA GLY A 116 -6.71 3.56 12.20
C GLY A 116 -8.14 3.57 11.63
N ASP A 117 -8.33 4.03 10.39
CA ASP A 117 -9.65 4.01 9.74
C ASP A 117 -10.04 2.58 9.29
N PRO A 118 -11.33 2.26 9.16
CA PRO A 118 -11.77 0.94 8.74
C PRO A 118 -11.51 0.67 7.24
N VAL A 119 -10.91 -0.47 6.94
CA VAL A 119 -10.86 -1.05 5.58
C VAL A 119 -12.07 -1.94 5.31
N GLY A 120 -12.42 -2.10 4.05
CA GLY A 120 -13.66 -2.74 3.61
C GLY A 120 -13.48 -4.19 3.19
N ILE A 121 -14.48 -5.01 3.47
CA ILE A 121 -14.70 -6.31 2.79
C ILE A 121 -16.05 -6.29 2.06
N ARG A 122 -16.13 -6.94 0.90
CA ARG A 122 -17.36 -6.98 0.12
C ARG A 122 -18.31 -8.06 0.63
N CYS A 123 -19.62 -7.76 0.65
CA CYS A 123 -20.65 -8.71 1.06
C CYS A 123 -20.90 -9.84 0.05
N ASP A 124 -20.59 -9.59 -1.22
CA ASP A 124 -20.71 -10.56 -2.32
C ASP A 124 -19.39 -11.33 -2.57
N SER A 125 -18.43 -11.25 -1.65
CA SER A 125 -17.20 -12.02 -1.68
C SER A 125 -17.12 -12.95 -0.48
N THR A 126 -16.95 -14.25 -0.72
CA THR A 126 -16.82 -15.28 0.31
C THR A 126 -15.39 -15.43 0.83
N TRP A 127 -14.42 -14.81 0.16
CA TRP A 127 -13.01 -14.86 0.53
C TRP A 127 -12.38 -13.49 0.37
N ASN A 128 -12.05 -12.86 1.50
CA ASN A 128 -11.43 -11.53 1.56
C ASN A 128 -10.15 -11.59 2.39
N VAL A 129 -9.06 -11.03 1.86
CA VAL A 129 -7.75 -11.01 2.53
C VAL A 129 -7.10 -9.62 2.43
N PRO A 130 -6.28 -9.24 3.42
CA PRO A 130 -5.36 -8.14 3.26
C PRO A 130 -4.14 -8.61 2.47
N GLU A 131 -3.54 -7.70 1.72
CA GLU A 131 -2.29 -7.95 1.02
C GLU A 131 -1.27 -6.91 1.49
N PRO A 132 -0.34 -7.28 2.39
CA PRO A 132 0.66 -6.38 2.94
C PRO A 132 1.78 -6.12 1.94
N GLU A 133 2.03 -4.85 1.61
CA GLU A 133 2.95 -4.48 0.54
C GLU A 133 3.84 -3.29 0.91
N LEU A 134 5.06 -3.31 0.40
CA LEU A 134 5.82 -2.07 0.24
C LEU A 134 5.15 -1.26 -0.87
N THR A 135 4.85 0.00 -0.59
CA THR A 135 4.27 0.91 -1.59
C THR A 135 5.28 1.98 -1.93
N LEU A 136 5.70 2.04 -3.20
CA LEU A 136 6.64 3.03 -3.70
C LEU A 136 5.95 4.37 -3.86
N ALA A 137 6.65 5.45 -3.51
CA ALA A 137 6.29 6.81 -3.87
C ALA A 137 7.16 7.25 -5.06
N ILE A 138 6.50 7.63 -6.14
CA ILE A 138 7.12 7.94 -7.43
C ILE A 138 6.76 9.37 -7.78
N ASN A 139 7.76 10.22 -7.99
CA ASN A 139 7.53 11.62 -8.32
C ASN A 139 6.98 11.76 -9.75
N ARG A 140 6.57 12.97 -10.13
CA ARG A 140 6.01 13.24 -11.47
C ARG A 140 6.95 12.92 -12.64
N GLU A 141 8.24 12.76 -12.38
CA GLU A 141 9.27 12.42 -13.38
C GLU A 141 9.50 10.90 -13.47
N GLY A 142 8.75 10.09 -12.72
CA GLY A 142 8.90 8.63 -12.71
C GLY A 142 10.01 8.13 -11.78
N GLN A 143 10.59 9.00 -10.94
CA GLN A 143 11.66 8.62 -10.01
C GLN A 143 11.08 8.11 -8.70
N VAL A 144 11.50 6.89 -8.31
CA VAL A 144 11.19 6.34 -6.99
C VAL A 144 11.99 7.10 -5.94
N PHE A 145 11.32 7.82 -5.04
CA PHE A 145 11.98 8.67 -4.03
C PHE A 145 11.69 8.27 -2.59
N GLY A 146 10.67 7.45 -2.38
CA GLY A 146 10.21 7.06 -1.06
C GLY A 146 9.39 5.78 -1.07
N ALA A 147 8.99 5.36 0.13
CA ALA A 147 8.09 4.23 0.31
C ALA A 147 7.21 4.37 1.56
N THR A 148 6.08 3.70 1.57
CA THR A 148 5.17 3.57 2.71
C THR A 148 4.68 2.12 2.83
N VAL A 149 3.96 1.80 3.90
CA VAL A 149 3.24 0.52 4.01
C VAL A 149 1.91 0.66 3.29
N GLY A 150 1.54 -0.34 2.50
CA GLY A 150 0.23 -0.43 1.87
C GLY A 150 -0.50 -1.72 2.19
N ASN A 151 -1.83 -1.63 2.14
CA ASN A 151 -2.73 -2.76 2.23
C ASN A 151 -3.62 -2.82 0.98
N ASP A 152 -3.38 -3.79 0.11
CA ASP A 152 -4.20 -4.07 -1.07
C ASP A 152 -5.33 -5.07 -0.71
N MET A 153 -6.45 -4.56 -0.17
CA MET A 153 -7.57 -5.43 0.22
C MET A 153 -8.19 -6.10 -1.00
N SER A 154 -8.36 -7.42 -0.92
CA SER A 154 -8.65 -8.25 -2.08
C SER A 154 -9.81 -9.21 -1.83
N SER A 155 -10.84 -9.11 -2.68
CA SER A 155 -11.96 -10.04 -2.72
C SER A 155 -11.65 -11.21 -3.65
N ARG A 156 -10.84 -12.14 -3.15
CA ARG A 156 -10.26 -13.25 -3.94
C ARG A 156 -11.28 -14.21 -4.53
N SER A 157 -12.45 -14.37 -3.90
CA SER A 157 -13.53 -15.18 -4.51
C SER A 157 -14.01 -14.60 -5.85
N ILE A 158 -14.05 -13.27 -5.99
CA ILE A 158 -14.44 -12.58 -7.23
C ILE A 158 -13.29 -12.62 -8.24
N GLU A 159 -12.05 -12.42 -7.80
CA GLU A 159 -10.85 -12.52 -8.65
C GLU A 159 -10.69 -13.91 -9.26
N GLY A 160 -10.85 -14.96 -8.44
CA GLY A 160 -10.71 -16.36 -8.85
C GLY A 160 -11.84 -16.84 -9.77
N GLU A 161 -13.03 -16.24 -9.69
CA GLU A 161 -14.15 -16.60 -10.59
C GLU A 161 -13.85 -16.22 -12.04
N ASN A 162 -13.31 -15.01 -12.27
CA ASN A 162 -12.94 -14.56 -13.60
C ASN A 162 -11.88 -13.45 -13.51
N PRO A 163 -10.74 -13.56 -14.23
CA PRO A 163 -9.72 -12.51 -14.21
C PRO A 163 -10.22 -11.15 -14.69
N LEU A 164 -11.29 -11.10 -15.50
CA LEU A 164 -11.93 -9.84 -15.92
C LEU A 164 -12.67 -9.12 -14.79
N TYR A 165 -12.90 -9.78 -13.65
CA TYR A 165 -13.51 -9.18 -12.47
C TYR A 165 -12.49 -8.55 -11.51
N LEU A 166 -11.18 -8.60 -11.83
CA LEU A 166 -10.13 -7.98 -11.03
C LEU A 166 -10.44 -6.53 -10.62
N PRO A 167 -10.96 -5.64 -11.49
CA PRO A 167 -11.33 -4.29 -11.07
C PRO A 167 -12.38 -4.26 -9.95
N GLN A 168 -13.35 -5.19 -9.96
CA GLN A 168 -14.38 -5.28 -8.93
C GLN A 168 -13.85 -5.88 -7.62
N ALA A 169 -12.91 -6.81 -7.75
CA ALA A 169 -12.23 -7.46 -6.63
C ALA A 169 -11.18 -6.56 -5.93
N LYS A 170 -10.69 -5.51 -6.60
CA LYS A 170 -9.63 -4.62 -6.09
C LYS A 170 -10.10 -3.17 -5.86
N VAL A 171 -11.13 -2.69 -6.56
CA VAL A 171 -11.57 -1.28 -6.50
C VAL A 171 -12.97 -1.16 -5.90
N TYR A 172 -13.06 -0.83 -4.61
CA TYR A 172 -14.31 -0.62 -3.89
C TYR A 172 -14.09 0.25 -2.63
N SER A 173 -15.17 0.60 -1.91
CA SER A 173 -15.07 1.40 -0.69
C SER A 173 -14.22 0.70 0.37
N GLY A 174 -13.16 1.37 0.84
CA GLY A 174 -12.24 0.81 1.83
C GLY A 174 -11.30 -0.26 1.29
N SER A 175 -11.13 -0.38 -0.04
CA SER A 175 -10.28 -1.43 -0.62
C SER A 175 -8.77 -1.19 -0.47
N ALA A 176 -8.33 -0.03 0.03
CA ALA A 176 -6.92 0.28 0.21
C ALA A 176 -6.65 1.18 1.41
N SER A 177 -5.53 0.97 2.08
CA SER A 177 -4.99 1.88 3.11
C SER A 177 -3.48 2.06 2.91
N LEU A 178 -2.96 3.20 3.38
CA LEU A 178 -1.54 3.57 3.30
C LEU A 178 -1.08 4.23 4.59
N GLY A 179 0.18 4.02 4.98
CA GLY A 179 0.79 4.70 6.12
C GLY A 179 1.84 3.86 6.86
N PRO A 180 2.16 4.17 8.12
CA PRO A 180 1.70 5.35 8.88
C PRO A 180 2.35 6.66 8.39
N CYS A 181 3.44 6.57 7.63
CA CYS A 181 4.21 7.69 7.12
C CYS A 181 4.82 7.37 5.76
N LEU A 182 5.38 8.39 5.11
CA LEU A 182 6.21 8.24 3.93
C LEU A 182 7.69 8.32 4.31
N LEU A 183 8.42 7.21 4.13
CA LEU A 183 9.88 7.18 4.21
C LEU A 183 10.45 7.81 2.95
N VAL A 184 11.34 8.80 3.09
CA VAL A 184 12.04 9.45 1.96
C VAL A 184 13.56 9.34 2.14
N GLY A 185 14.25 8.96 1.07
CA GLY A 185 15.70 8.77 1.02
C GLY A 185 16.11 7.30 0.95
N SER A 186 16.48 6.68 2.08
CA SER A 186 16.99 5.30 2.08
C SER A 186 15.83 4.30 2.02
N LEU A 187 15.51 3.81 0.82
CA LEU A 187 14.46 2.82 0.61
C LEU A 187 14.78 1.48 1.30
N PRO A 188 13.76 0.71 1.72
CA PRO A 188 13.94 -0.63 2.23
C PRO A 188 14.64 -1.54 1.20
N GLY A 189 15.74 -2.18 1.61
CA GLY A 189 16.49 -3.12 0.80
C GLY A 189 16.00 -4.58 0.93
N PRO A 190 16.65 -5.54 0.25
CA PRO A 190 16.24 -6.95 0.21
C PRO A 190 16.08 -7.63 1.58
N GLU A 191 16.88 -7.25 2.57
CA GLU A 191 16.84 -7.79 3.93
C GLU A 191 15.68 -7.24 4.79
N SER A 192 14.93 -6.26 4.27
CA SER A 192 13.82 -5.67 5.02
C SER A 192 12.66 -6.66 5.11
N GLU A 193 12.14 -6.83 6.33
CA GLU A 193 10.98 -7.68 6.61
C GLU A 193 9.67 -6.89 6.42
N ILE A 194 8.68 -7.56 5.83
CA ILE A 194 7.26 -7.21 5.92
C ILE A 194 6.61 -8.22 6.85
N SER A 195 5.84 -7.76 7.82
CA SER A 195 5.07 -8.61 8.73
C SER A 195 3.59 -8.27 8.70
N LEU A 196 2.75 -9.30 8.83
CA LEU A 196 1.30 -9.20 8.93
C LEU A 196 0.84 -9.92 10.19
N ARG A 197 0.01 -9.23 10.98
CA ARG A 197 -0.75 -9.82 12.07
C ARG A 197 -2.22 -9.46 11.90
N ILE A 198 -3.08 -10.44 12.14
CA ILE A 198 -4.52 -10.23 12.18
C ILE A 198 -5.01 -10.70 13.54
N SER A 199 -5.74 -9.85 14.25
CA SER A 199 -6.40 -10.21 15.50
C SER A 199 -7.91 -10.24 15.34
N ARG A 200 -8.56 -11.24 15.96
CA ARG A 200 -10.01 -11.41 15.99
C ARG A 200 -10.46 -11.58 17.43
N GLY A 201 -11.32 -10.69 17.91
CA GLY A 201 -11.80 -10.73 19.30
C GLY A 201 -10.68 -10.66 20.35
N GLY A 202 -9.55 -10.02 20.04
CA GLY A 202 -8.38 -9.92 20.92
C GLY A 202 -7.36 -11.06 20.79
N GLU A 203 -7.68 -12.14 20.08
CA GLU A 203 -6.78 -13.28 19.85
C GLU A 203 -6.07 -13.17 18.49
N GLU A 204 -4.90 -13.81 18.34
CA GLU A 204 -4.19 -13.84 17.04
C GLU A 204 -4.89 -14.82 16.08
N ALA A 205 -5.49 -14.30 15.02
CA ALA A 205 -6.17 -15.08 13.99
C ALA A 205 -5.24 -15.49 12.84
N PHE A 206 -4.23 -14.67 12.55
CA PHE A 206 -3.21 -14.97 11.54
C PHE A 206 -1.91 -14.21 11.83
N ARG A 207 -0.78 -14.83 11.49
CA ARG A 207 0.54 -14.20 11.47
C ARG A 207 1.35 -14.69 10.27
N GLY A 208 2.01 -13.76 9.58
CA GLY A 208 2.94 -14.06 8.49
C GLY A 208 4.06 -13.05 8.42
N THR A 209 5.19 -13.47 7.87
CA THR A 209 6.33 -12.59 7.53
C THR A 209 6.87 -12.97 6.16
N THR A 210 7.50 -12.00 5.49
CA THR A 210 8.28 -12.19 4.26
C THR A 210 9.39 -11.15 4.20
N THR A 211 10.36 -11.34 3.31
CA THR A 211 11.44 -10.39 3.06
C THR A 211 11.34 -9.81 1.66
N LEU A 212 11.85 -8.58 1.47
CA LEU A 212 11.88 -7.95 0.15
C LEU A 212 12.81 -8.66 -0.83
N SER A 213 13.73 -9.50 -0.37
CA SER A 213 14.55 -10.37 -1.20
C SER A 213 13.74 -11.39 -2.01
N GLN A 214 12.47 -11.62 -1.66
CA GLN A 214 11.54 -12.47 -2.42
C GLN A 214 10.80 -11.69 -3.53
N LEU A 215 10.92 -10.36 -3.59
CA LEU A 215 10.40 -9.55 -4.68
C LEU A 215 11.28 -9.77 -5.92
N LYS A 216 10.68 -10.29 -7.01
CA LYS A 216 11.43 -10.59 -8.23
C LYS A 216 11.80 -9.35 -9.05
N ARG A 217 10.94 -8.33 -9.02
CA ARG A 217 11.01 -7.14 -9.88
C ARG A 217 11.68 -5.99 -9.13
N SER A 218 12.52 -5.20 -9.80
CA SER A 218 13.12 -4.03 -9.15
C SER A 218 12.11 -2.87 -9.04
N TYR A 219 12.38 -1.92 -8.14
CA TYR A 219 11.52 -0.75 -7.98
C TYR A 219 11.50 0.12 -9.23
N GLU A 220 12.66 0.29 -9.87
CA GLU A 220 12.83 1.06 -11.10
C GLU A 220 12.16 0.39 -12.29
N GLU A 221 12.16 -0.94 -12.34
CA GLU A 221 11.45 -1.71 -13.37
C GLU A 221 9.94 -1.46 -13.27
N LEU A 222 9.37 -1.63 -12.07
CA LEU A 222 7.94 -1.44 -11.83
C LEU A 222 7.51 0.01 -12.14
N ALA A 223 8.26 1.00 -11.64
CA ALA A 223 8.01 2.41 -11.94
C ALA A 223 8.14 2.70 -13.44
N GLY A 224 9.15 2.14 -14.10
CA GLY A 224 9.40 2.32 -15.54
C GLY A 224 8.30 1.72 -16.42
N PHE A 225 7.65 0.64 -16.00
CA PHE A 225 6.45 0.13 -16.70
C PHE A 225 5.21 0.98 -16.42
N LEU A 226 5.04 1.48 -15.19
CA LEU A 226 3.90 2.31 -14.83
C LEU A 226 3.89 3.64 -15.60
N PHE A 227 5.05 4.29 -15.75
CA PHE A 227 5.20 5.58 -16.43
C PHE A 227 5.37 5.45 -17.96
N ARG A 228 5.34 4.23 -18.50
CA ARG A 228 5.49 4.02 -19.94
C ARG A 228 4.20 4.41 -20.67
N GLU A 229 4.25 5.52 -21.40
CA GLU A 229 3.10 6.07 -22.13
C GLU A 229 1.90 6.39 -21.21
N ASN A 230 2.17 6.72 -19.95
CA ASN A 230 1.17 7.09 -18.96
C ASN A 230 1.73 8.18 -18.04
N ASP A 231 1.05 9.31 -17.93
CA ASP A 231 1.54 10.51 -17.25
C ASP A 231 0.93 10.71 -15.86
N PHE A 232 1.75 11.19 -14.94
CA PHE A 232 1.38 11.42 -13.54
C PHE A 232 1.84 12.81 -13.09
N PRO A 233 1.11 13.88 -13.43
CA PRO A 233 1.53 15.26 -13.12
C PRO A 233 1.73 15.53 -11.62
N ASP A 234 1.02 14.76 -10.79
CA ASP A 234 1.09 14.79 -9.33
C ASP A 234 1.89 13.63 -8.73
N GLY A 235 2.58 12.83 -9.54
CA GLY A 235 3.23 11.59 -9.13
C GLY A 235 2.23 10.45 -8.88
N ALA A 236 2.75 9.30 -8.44
CA ALA A 236 1.98 8.10 -8.22
C ALA A 236 2.49 7.30 -7.01
N LEU A 237 1.60 6.49 -6.46
CA LEU A 237 1.94 5.44 -5.49
C LEU A 237 1.78 4.08 -6.17
N LEU A 238 2.72 3.17 -5.94
CA LEU A 238 2.71 1.84 -6.54
C LEU A 238 2.95 0.76 -5.49
N MET A 239 1.91 -0.01 -5.18
CA MET A 239 1.99 -1.18 -4.31
C MET A 239 2.71 -2.32 -5.09
N THR A 240 3.75 -2.92 -4.51
CA THR A 240 4.69 -3.79 -5.26
C THR A 240 4.29 -5.26 -5.35
N GLY A 241 3.11 -5.63 -4.88
CA GLY A 241 2.66 -7.00 -4.70
C GLY A 241 3.03 -7.55 -3.31
N THR A 242 2.30 -8.59 -2.89
CA THR A 242 2.50 -9.22 -1.58
C THR A 242 3.18 -10.58 -1.65
N GLY A 243 4.01 -10.88 -0.65
CA GLY A 243 4.55 -12.21 -0.37
C GLY A 243 3.80 -12.97 0.72
N ILE A 244 2.79 -12.37 1.34
CA ILE A 244 2.04 -12.95 2.46
C ILE A 244 0.57 -13.00 2.08
N VAL A 245 0.06 -14.21 1.86
CA VAL A 245 -1.36 -14.46 1.61
C VAL A 245 -1.86 -15.45 2.66
N PRO A 246 -2.87 -15.09 3.48
CA PRO A 246 -3.56 -16.06 4.31
C PRO A 246 -4.22 -17.14 3.46
N ASN A 247 -3.88 -18.40 3.70
CA ASN A 247 -4.43 -19.52 2.93
C ASN A 247 -5.91 -19.74 3.28
N HIS A 248 -6.71 -20.16 2.28
CA HIS A 248 -8.06 -20.67 2.53
C HIS A 248 -8.01 -21.83 3.54
N PRO A 249 -8.95 -21.94 4.52
CA PRO A 249 -10.24 -21.26 4.63
C PRO A 249 -10.21 -19.92 5.40
N PHE A 250 -9.04 -19.28 5.56
CA PHE A 250 -9.01 -17.96 6.19
C PHE A 250 -9.73 -16.91 5.33
N THR A 251 -10.63 -16.15 5.94
CA THR A 251 -11.17 -14.90 5.41
C THR A 251 -11.29 -13.88 6.54
N LEU A 252 -11.09 -12.62 6.19
CA LEU A 252 -11.38 -11.51 7.08
C LEU A 252 -12.86 -11.47 7.47
N GLN A 253 -13.11 -11.00 8.68
CA GLN A 253 -14.44 -10.72 9.24
C GLN A 253 -14.48 -9.27 9.70
N ALA A 254 -15.69 -8.71 9.83
CA ALA A 254 -15.87 -7.42 10.48
C ALA A 254 -15.26 -7.46 11.90
N ASP A 255 -14.72 -6.32 12.34
CA ASP A 255 -14.00 -6.12 13.60
C ASP A 255 -12.64 -6.82 13.72
N ASP A 256 -12.16 -7.53 12.68
CA ASP A 256 -10.76 -7.94 12.63
C ASP A 256 -9.84 -6.71 12.65
N ILE A 257 -8.69 -6.83 13.32
CA ILE A 257 -7.65 -5.80 13.35
C ILE A 257 -6.46 -6.29 12.53
N ILE A 258 -6.13 -5.56 11.47
CA ILE A 258 -4.99 -5.83 10.59
C ILE A 258 -3.84 -4.92 11.01
N ARG A 259 -2.66 -5.50 11.24
CA ARG A 259 -1.40 -4.78 11.46
C ARG A 259 -0.36 -5.22 10.45
N ILE A 260 0.14 -4.27 9.66
CA ILE A 260 1.18 -4.49 8.68
C ILE A 260 2.38 -3.64 9.06
N SER A 261 3.54 -4.27 9.26
CA SER A 261 4.76 -3.55 9.63
C SER A 261 5.86 -3.78 8.63
N ILE A 262 6.56 -2.70 8.26
CA ILE A 262 7.78 -2.75 7.44
C ILE A 262 8.91 -2.07 8.20
N SER A 263 10.03 -2.79 8.33
CA SER A 263 11.24 -2.30 9.00
C SER A 263 11.70 -0.96 8.42
N GLY A 264 11.90 0.03 9.29
CA GLY A 264 12.33 1.39 8.91
C GLY A 264 11.19 2.33 8.48
N ILE A 265 9.96 1.85 8.33
CA ILE A 265 8.78 2.70 8.04
C ILE A 265 7.87 2.80 9.27
N GLY A 266 7.38 1.67 9.77
CA GLY A 266 6.44 1.64 10.90
C GLY A 266 5.35 0.59 10.71
N THR A 267 4.23 0.79 11.42
CA THR A 267 3.07 -0.11 11.39
C THR A 267 1.83 0.62 10.90
N LEU A 268 1.19 0.08 9.86
CA LEU A 268 -0.14 0.46 9.41
C LEU A 268 -1.16 -0.47 10.09
N GLU A 269 -2.08 0.12 10.83
CA GLU A 269 -3.15 -0.59 11.52
C GLU A 269 -4.51 -0.13 10.98
N ASN A 270 -5.41 -1.07 10.70
CA ASN A 270 -6.78 -0.80 10.28
C ASN A 270 -7.73 -1.83 10.89
N THR A 271 -8.94 -1.41 11.24
CA THR A 271 -10.05 -2.32 11.56
C THR A 271 -10.76 -2.74 10.27
N VAL A 272 -11.47 -3.86 10.29
CA VAL A 272 -12.26 -4.33 9.15
C VAL A 272 -13.74 -4.01 9.33
N ALA A 273 -14.38 -3.50 8.29
CA ALA A 273 -15.82 -3.28 8.21
C ALA A 273 -16.39 -3.80 6.89
N MET A 274 -17.72 -3.90 6.80
CA MET A 274 -18.37 -4.14 5.51
C MET A 274 -18.18 -2.90 4.62
N ALA A 275 -17.86 -3.10 3.34
CA ALA A 275 -17.65 -2.02 2.39
C ALA A 275 -18.90 -1.11 2.23
N SER A 276 -20.10 -1.65 2.49
CA SER A 276 -21.38 -0.92 2.52
C SER A 276 -21.50 0.08 3.67
N ASP A 277 -20.76 -0.15 4.76
CA ASP A 277 -20.88 0.63 5.99
C ASP A 277 -19.81 1.74 6.06
N ILE A 278 -18.82 1.66 5.17
CA ILE A 278 -17.78 2.66 5.03
C ILE A 278 -18.35 3.90 4.33
N PRO A 279 -18.20 5.11 4.92
CA PRO A 279 -18.71 6.34 4.32
C PRO A 279 -18.19 6.55 2.89
N PRO A 280 -19.04 7.07 1.97
CA PRO A 280 -18.62 7.37 0.61
C PRO A 280 -17.36 8.24 0.56
N SER A 281 -16.49 7.97 -0.41
CA SER A 281 -15.28 8.75 -0.64
C SER A 281 -15.61 10.24 -0.82
N GLY A 282 -14.93 11.12 -0.08
CA GLY A 282 -15.12 12.59 -0.16
C GLY A 282 -16.15 13.18 0.82
N GLN A 283 -16.71 12.37 1.72
CA GLN A 283 -17.52 12.83 2.86
C GLN A 283 -16.79 12.65 4.20
N ARG A 284 -15.46 12.57 4.17
CA ARG A 284 -14.58 12.33 5.32
C ARG A 284 -13.60 13.48 5.48
#